data_AF-A0AAV4MLS1-F1
#
_entry.id   AF-A0AAV4MLS1-F1
#
_cell.length_a   1.000
_cell.length_b   1.000
_cell.length_c   1.000
_cell.angle_alpha   90.00
_cell.angle_beta   90.00
_cell.angle_gamma   90.00
#
_symmetry.space_group_name_H-M   'P 1'
#
loop_
_entity.id
_entity.type
_entity.pdbx_description
1 polymer ?
#
loop_
_entity_poly.entity_id
_entity_poly.type
_entity_poly.pdbx_seq_one_letter_code
_entity_poly.pdbx_strand_id
1 'polypeptide(L)'
;MILCPESQSLLFLGSPVVKGLSGLVGKGLYISDIPIHDATRDIMLVEEQTKAQDGLKKRMDKLKNSIQEASQAVEEERQKNVDLLHLIFPAEVARKLWRGKSFASLLNNKIVHSRDVDNKYLDDTSYLVSLNQSN
;
A
#
# COMPACT_ATOMS: atom_id res chain seq x y z
N MET A 1 44.66 -12.46 29.67
CA MET A 1 45.74 -12.12 30.61
C MET A 1 47.04 -12.61 30.02
N ILE A 2 48.04 -11.74 29.96
CA ILE A 2 49.33 -12.02 29.33
C ILE A 2 50.40 -11.82 30.39
N LEU A 3 51.24 -12.84 30.62
CA LEU A 3 52.40 -12.71 31.50
C LEU A 3 53.50 -11.97 30.74
N CYS A 4 54.02 -10.90 31.33
CA CYS A 4 55.14 -10.11 30.80
C CYS A 4 56.39 -10.42 31.64
N PRO A 5 57.24 -11.38 31.22
CA PRO A 5 58.37 -11.86 32.02
C PRO A 5 59.44 -10.79 32.25
N GLU A 6 59.66 -9.87 31.32
CA GLU A 6 60.66 -8.79 31.41
C GLU A 6 60.37 -7.80 32.54
N SER A 7 59.09 -7.59 32.86
CA SER A 7 58.62 -6.70 33.92
C SER A 7 58.06 -7.44 35.13
N GLN A 8 58.14 -8.79 35.13
CA GLN A 8 57.53 -9.67 36.14
C GLN A 8 56.07 -9.29 36.46
N SER A 9 55.29 -8.92 35.44
CA SER A 9 53.93 -8.40 35.62
C SER A 9 52.91 -9.14 34.77
N LEU A 10 51.63 -8.95 35.10
CA LEU A 10 50.50 -9.59 34.43
C LEU A 10 49.63 -8.53 33.79
N LEU A 11 49.60 -8.50 32.46
CA LEU A 11 48.83 -7.55 31.68
C LEU A 11 47.40 -8.09 31.44
N PHE A 12 46.40 -7.29 31.79
CA PHE A 12 45.02 -7.52 31.41
C PHE A 12 44.63 -6.58 30.28
N LEU A 13 44.30 -7.16 29.13
CA LEU A 13 43.70 -6.46 27.99
C LEU A 13 42.26 -6.96 27.86
N GLY A 14 41.33 -6.02 27.72
CA GLY A 14 39.93 -6.34 27.54
C GLY A 14 39.11 -5.10 27.24
N SER A 15 37.92 -5.33 26.68
CA SER A 15 36.94 -4.31 26.35
C SER A 15 35.83 -4.27 27.39
N PRO A 16 35.20 -3.12 27.65
CA PRO A 16 34.11 -3.03 28.61
C PRO A 16 32.90 -3.88 28.18
N VAL A 17 32.37 -4.68 29.11
CA VAL A 17 31.16 -5.49 28.86
C VAL A 17 29.92 -4.70 29.30
N VAL A 18 29.19 -4.17 28.31
CA VAL A 18 27.97 -3.36 28.48
C VAL A 18 27.00 -3.64 27.34
N LYS A 19 25.71 -3.34 27.55
CA LYS A 19 24.64 -3.53 26.56
C LYS A 19 24.22 -2.19 25.98
N GLY A 20 24.48 -1.98 24.69
CA GLY A 20 24.17 -0.73 23.98
C GLY A 20 24.80 0.53 24.57
N LEU A 21 24.44 1.68 24.00
CA LEU A 21 25.00 2.97 24.43
C LEU A 21 24.49 3.42 25.81
N SER A 22 23.25 3.08 26.17
CA SER A 22 22.69 3.41 27.49
C SER A 22 23.46 2.72 28.62
N GLY A 23 23.97 1.50 28.39
CA GLY A 23 24.80 0.77 29.34
C GLY A 23 26.17 1.40 29.57
N LEU A 24 26.75 2.07 28.56
CA LEU A 24 27.98 2.85 28.71
C LEU A 24 27.73 4.08 29.59
N VAL A 25 26.72 4.89 29.24
CA VAL A 25 26.41 6.13 29.97
C VAL A 25 26.03 5.83 31.42
N GLY A 26 25.27 4.76 31.67
CA GLY A 26 24.92 4.33 33.03
C GLY A 26 26.12 3.92 33.90
N LYS A 27 27.27 3.60 33.28
CA LYS A 27 28.53 3.29 33.97
C LYS A 27 29.54 4.45 33.92
N GLY A 28 29.14 5.62 33.40
CA GLY A 28 30.03 6.78 33.26
C GLY A 28 31.09 6.62 32.16
N LEU A 29 30.88 5.71 31.21
CA LEU A 29 31.74 5.52 30.05
C LEU A 29 31.11 6.18 28.81
N TYR A 30 31.97 6.54 27.87
CA TYR A 30 31.60 7.10 26.58
C TYR A 30 32.08 6.21 25.45
N ILE A 31 31.46 6.36 24.27
CA ILE A 31 31.89 5.63 23.07
C ILE A 31 33.32 5.99 22.65
N SER A 32 33.81 7.19 23.03
CA SER A 32 35.18 7.63 22.83
C SER A 32 36.20 6.82 23.64
N ASP A 33 35.77 6.18 24.72
CA ASP A 33 36.65 5.39 25.59
C ASP A 33 36.94 4.00 24.99
N ILE A 34 36.17 3.59 23.98
CA ILE A 34 36.41 2.36 23.22
C ILE A 34 37.27 2.72 21.99
N PRO A 35 38.49 2.16 21.87
CA PRO A 35 39.38 2.43 20.75
C PRO A 35 38.74 2.14 19.38
N ILE A 36 39.15 2.88 18.35
CA ILE A 36 38.58 2.72 16.98
C ILE A 36 38.87 1.35 16.34
N HIS A 37 39.90 0.65 16.80
CA HIS A 37 40.27 -0.68 16.31
C HIS A 37 39.59 -1.81 17.10
N ASP A 38 38.88 -1.47 18.18
CA ASP A 38 38.14 -2.42 18.98
C ASP A 38 36.77 -2.67 18.34
N ALA A 39 36.55 -3.92 17.90
CA ALA A 39 35.32 -4.33 17.23
C ALA A 39 34.05 -4.15 18.09
N THR A 40 34.17 -4.08 19.42
CA THR A 40 33.02 -3.84 20.31
C THR A 40 32.38 -2.49 20.05
N ARG A 41 33.14 -1.49 19.60
CA ARG A 41 32.63 -0.18 19.21
C ARG A 41 31.64 -0.27 18.06
N ASP A 42 32.04 -0.98 16.99
CA ASP A 42 31.22 -1.13 15.79
C ASP A 42 29.95 -1.93 16.09
N ILE A 43 30.07 -2.99 16.89
CA ILE A 43 28.94 -3.81 17.32
C ILE A 43 27.91 -2.95 18.08
N MET A 44 28.35 -2.12 19.03
CA MET A 44 27.44 -1.25 19.78
C MET A 44 26.74 -0.22 18.89
N LEU A 45 27.46 0.37 17.94
CA LEU A 45 26.87 1.35 17.01
C LEU A 45 25.83 0.69 16.09
N VAL A 46 26.13 -0.49 15.56
CA VAL A 46 25.18 -1.27 14.74
C VAL A 46 23.95 -1.68 15.55
N GLU A 47 24.14 -2.12 16.81
CA GLU A 47 23.03 -2.47 17.70
C GLU A 47 22.10 -1.27 17.92
N GLU A 48 22.66 -0.09 18.21
CA GLU A 48 21.87 1.12 18.43
C GLU A 48 21.15 1.58 17.16
N GLN A 49 21.84 1.53 16.01
CA GLN A 49 21.22 1.82 14.72
C GLN A 49 20.07 0.86 14.40
N THR A 50 20.25 -0.43 14.69
CA THR A 50 19.22 -1.45 14.47
C THR A 50 17.99 -1.17 15.33
N LYS A 51 18.19 -0.86 16.63
CA LYS A 51 17.08 -0.47 17.52
C LYS A 51 16.31 0.74 17.00
N ALA A 52 17.01 1.75 16.49
CA ALA A 52 16.38 2.94 15.90
C ALA A 52 15.60 2.60 14.62
N GLN A 53 16.13 1.70 13.79
CA GLN A 53 15.52 1.29 12.52
C GLN A 53 14.31 0.36 12.71
N ASP A 54 14.29 -0.48 13.74
CA ASP A 54 13.20 -1.44 13.98
C ASP A 54 11.82 -0.78 14.09
N GLY A 55 11.75 0.36 14.79
CA GLY A 55 10.49 1.11 14.94
C GLY A 55 9.99 1.71 13.63
N LEU A 56 10.90 2.12 12.75
CA LEU A 56 10.55 2.61 11.40
C LEU A 56 10.08 1.45 10.52
N LYS A 57 10.82 0.34 10.51
CA LYS A 57 10.50 -0.86 9.72
C LYS A 57 9.09 -1.37 10.01
N LYS A 58 8.73 -1.50 11.29
CA LYS A 58 7.37 -1.90 11.72
C LYS A 58 6.28 -0.96 11.21
N ARG A 59 6.54 0.36 11.20
CA ARG A 59 5.57 1.35 10.68
C ARG A 59 5.41 1.26 9.17
N MET A 60 6.51 1.04 8.45
CA MET A 60 6.50 0.83 7.01
C MET A 60 5.75 -0.45 6.62
N ASP A 61 5.97 -1.54 7.34
CA ASP A 61 5.26 -2.81 7.08
C ASP A 61 3.75 -2.66 7.29
N LYS A 62 3.32 -1.99 8.37
CA LYS A 62 1.90 -1.69 8.62
C LYS A 62 1.29 -0.83 7.52
N LEU A 63 1.99 0.22 7.11
CA LEU A 63 1.50 1.12 6.05
C LEU A 63 1.37 0.38 4.72
N LYS A 64 2.37 -0.44 4.36
CA LYS A 64 2.33 -1.26 3.16
C LYS A 64 1.11 -2.19 3.13
N ASN A 65 0.83 -2.87 4.26
CA ASN A 65 -0.32 -3.75 4.37
C ASN A 65 -1.64 -2.98 4.22
N SER A 66 -1.76 -1.82 4.89
CA SER A 66 -2.96 -0.97 4.77
C SER A 66 -3.20 -0.48 3.34
N ILE A 67 -2.14 -0.10 2.62
CA ILE A 67 -2.24 0.30 1.21
C ILE A 67 -2.70 -0.89 0.34
N GLN A 68 -2.15 -2.08 0.59
CA GLN A 68 -2.52 -3.28 -0.16
C GLN A 68 -3.99 -3.66 0.07
N GLU A 69 -4.46 -3.63 1.31
CA GLU A 69 -5.87 -3.88 1.67
C GLU A 69 -6.81 -2.85 1.03
N ALA A 70 -6.47 -1.55 1.12
CA ALA A 70 -7.26 -0.49 0.50
C ALA A 70 -7.32 -0.64 -1.03
N SER A 71 -6.20 -0.98 -1.67
CA SER A 71 -6.16 -1.23 -3.11
C SER A 71 -7.04 -2.41 -3.51
N GLN A 72 -7.07 -3.47 -2.71
CA GLN A 72 -7.93 -4.62 -2.96
C GLN A 72 -9.41 -4.26 -2.80
N ALA A 73 -9.78 -3.55 -1.73
CA ALA A 73 -11.15 -3.10 -1.51
C ALA A 73 -11.66 -2.21 -2.65
N VAL A 74 -10.80 -1.30 -3.15
CA VAL A 74 -11.11 -0.46 -4.31
C VAL A 74 -11.36 -1.30 -5.56
N GLU A 75 -10.57 -2.34 -5.81
CA GLU A 75 -10.76 -3.22 -6.97
C GLU A 75 -12.05 -4.06 -6.86
N GLU A 76 -12.40 -4.51 -5.66
CA GLU A 76 -13.66 -5.22 -5.41
C GLU A 76 -14.88 -4.30 -5.62
N GLU A 77 -14.83 -3.06 -5.15
CA GLU A 77 -15.89 -2.07 -5.37
C GLU A 77 -16.00 -1.70 -6.85
N ARG A 78 -14.85 -1.56 -7.52
CA ARG A 78 -14.75 -1.34 -8.96
C ARG A 78 -15.46 -2.44 -9.75
N GLN A 79 -15.24 -3.71 -9.39
CA GLN A 79 -15.90 -4.85 -10.03
C GLN A 79 -17.40 -4.84 -9.80
N LYS A 80 -17.86 -4.59 -8.56
CA LYS A 80 -19.30 -4.48 -8.24
C LYS A 80 -19.99 -3.40 -9.08
N ASN A 81 -19.34 -2.26 -9.28
CA ASN A 81 -19.87 -1.17 -10.10
C ASN A 81 -20.02 -1.58 -11.57
N VAL A 82 -19.03 -2.29 -12.12
CA VAL A 82 -19.09 -2.86 -13.48
C VAL A 82 -20.24 -3.87 -13.60
N ASP A 83 -20.41 -4.75 -12.63
CA ASP A 83 -21.48 -5.75 -12.62
C ASP A 83 -22.86 -5.09 -12.59
N LEU A 84 -23.04 -4.04 -11.78
CA LEU A 84 -24.27 -3.24 -11.75
C LEU A 84 -24.57 -2.58 -13.10
N LEU A 85 -23.56 -2.04 -13.80
CA LEU A 85 -23.73 -1.49 -15.14
C LEU A 85 -24.19 -2.55 -16.15
N HIS A 86 -23.71 -3.79 -16.00
CA HIS A 86 -24.10 -4.91 -16.85
C HIS A 86 -25.53 -5.42 -16.61
N LEU A 87 -26.10 -5.19 -15.42
CA LEU A 87 -27.52 -5.49 -15.14
C LEU A 87 -28.47 -4.51 -15.83
N ILE A 88 -28.05 -3.24 -15.96
CA ILE A 88 -28.90 -2.17 -16.50
C ILE A 88 -28.70 -2.00 -18.01
N PHE A 89 -27.47 -2.17 -18.49
CA PHE A 89 -27.10 -1.92 -19.88
C PHE A 89 -26.51 -3.15 -20.57
N PRO A 90 -26.76 -3.34 -21.87
CA PRO A 90 -26.06 -4.33 -22.67
C PRO A 90 -24.54 -4.17 -22.56
N ALA A 91 -23.80 -5.28 -22.65
CA ALA A 91 -22.37 -5.34 -22.33
C ALA A 91 -21.48 -4.35 -23.11
N GLU A 92 -21.89 -3.90 -24.29
CA GLU A 92 -21.17 -2.91 -25.08
C GLU A 92 -21.35 -1.47 -24.54
N VAL A 93 -22.54 -1.14 -24.03
CA VAL A 93 -22.87 0.17 -23.46
C VAL A 93 -22.24 0.30 -22.07
N ALA A 94 -22.36 -0.73 -21.23
CA ALA A 94 -21.74 -0.78 -19.90
C ALA A 94 -20.22 -0.53 -19.95
N ARG A 95 -19.50 -1.21 -20.87
CA ARG A 95 -18.04 -1.02 -21.07
C ARG A 95 -17.67 0.39 -21.54
N LYS A 96 -18.51 1.03 -22.35
CA LYS A 96 -18.26 2.39 -22.86
C LYS A 96 -18.52 3.44 -21.77
N LEU A 97 -19.58 3.27 -20.97
CA LEU A 97 -19.87 4.12 -19.81
C LEU A 97 -18.79 4.02 -18.73
N TRP A 98 -18.34 2.80 -18.43
CA TRP A 98 -17.23 2.55 -17.50
C TRP A 98 -15.93 3.27 -17.88
N ARG A 99 -15.67 3.42 -19.18
CA ARG A 99 -14.51 4.13 -19.73
C ARG A 99 -14.69 5.66 -19.78
N GLY A 100 -15.76 6.20 -19.19
CA GLY A 100 -16.05 7.63 -19.14
C GLY A 100 -16.58 8.24 -20.44
N LYS A 101 -17.10 7.42 -21.38
CA LYS A 101 -17.71 7.93 -22.62
C LYS A 101 -19.15 8.37 -22.36
N SER A 102 -19.57 9.48 -22.98
CA SER A 102 -20.92 10.02 -22.78
C SER A 102 -22.00 9.13 -23.44
N PHE A 103 -23.12 9.00 -22.75
CA PHE A 103 -24.28 8.20 -23.16
C PHE A 103 -24.89 8.67 -24.49
N ALA A 104 -24.80 9.98 -24.79
CA ALA A 104 -25.34 10.59 -26.00
C ALA A 104 -24.78 9.98 -27.30
N SER A 105 -23.54 9.49 -27.28
CA SER A 105 -22.91 8.84 -28.45
C SER A 105 -23.37 7.39 -28.69
N LEU A 106 -24.14 6.80 -27.76
CA LEU A 106 -24.49 5.37 -27.74
C LEU A 106 -25.90 5.04 -28.24
N LEU A 107 -26.70 6.07 -28.55
CA LEU A 107 -28.13 5.95 -28.89
C LEU A 107 -28.46 6.05 -30.39
N ASN A 108 -27.46 6.01 -31.28
CA ASN A 108 -27.74 6.08 -32.71
C ASN A 108 -28.47 4.80 -33.18
N ASN A 109 -29.70 4.97 -33.67
CA ASN A 109 -30.56 3.98 -34.32
C ASN A 109 -31.01 2.78 -33.45
N LYS A 110 -31.84 3.03 -32.42
CA LYS A 110 -32.56 1.95 -31.70
C LYS A 110 -34.07 2.11 -31.80
N ILE A 111 -34.76 1.01 -32.09
CA ILE A 111 -36.22 0.90 -32.08
C ILE A 111 -36.65 0.64 -30.63
N VAL A 112 -37.57 1.46 -30.11
CA VAL A 112 -38.12 1.30 -28.75
C VAL A 112 -39.49 0.63 -28.88
N HIS A 113 -39.65 -0.52 -28.23
CA HIS A 113 -40.95 -1.16 -28.06
C HIS A 113 -41.47 -0.83 -26.65
N SER A 114 -42.54 -0.04 -26.55
CA SER A 114 -43.29 0.16 -25.30
C SER A 114 -44.45 -0.81 -25.24
N ARG A 115 -44.71 -1.36 -24.04
CA ARG A 115 -45.96 -2.07 -23.72
C ARG A 115 -46.70 -1.26 -22.67
N ASP A 116 -47.81 -0.65 -23.07
CA ASP A 116 -48.77 -0.03 -22.15
C ASP A 116 -49.75 -1.09 -21.64
N VAL A 117 -49.98 -1.12 -20.32
CA VAL A 117 -50.80 -2.16 -19.66
C VAL A 117 -52.30 -1.82 -19.70
N ASP A 118 -52.67 -0.61 -20.13
CA ASP A 118 -54.04 -0.08 -20.01
C ASP A 118 -54.87 -0.11 -21.30
N ASN A 119 -54.41 -0.73 -22.40
CA ASN A 119 -55.19 -0.78 -23.64
C ASN A 119 -55.29 -2.19 -24.21
N LYS A 120 -56.45 -2.83 -24.03
CA LYS A 120 -56.71 -4.24 -24.38
C LYS A 120 -56.98 -4.48 -25.87
N TYR A 121 -56.96 -3.45 -26.69
CA TYR A 121 -57.06 -3.52 -28.16
C TYR A 121 -56.39 -2.27 -28.72
N LEU A 122 -55.20 -2.39 -29.30
CA LEU A 122 -54.70 -1.61 -30.43
C LEU A 122 -53.23 -1.99 -30.71
N ASP A 123 -52.95 -2.16 -31.99
CA ASP A 123 -51.79 -2.82 -32.60
C ASP A 123 -50.41 -2.34 -32.12
N ASP A 124 -49.43 -3.27 -32.22
CA ASP A 124 -47.99 -3.08 -32.07
C ASP A 124 -47.48 -1.85 -32.85
N THR A 125 -47.61 -0.67 -32.26
CA THR A 125 -47.13 0.59 -32.84
C THR A 125 -45.66 0.75 -32.45
N SER A 126 -44.80 0.30 -33.36
CA SER A 126 -43.35 0.55 -33.28
C SER A 126 -43.08 2.01 -33.67
N TYR A 127 -42.87 2.90 -32.70
CA TYR A 127 -42.49 4.28 -32.99
C TYR A 127 -40.98 4.36 -33.28
N LEU A 128 -40.62 4.82 -34.48
CA LEU A 128 -39.26 5.28 -34.78
C LEU A 128 -39.05 6.64 -34.12
N VAL A 129 -38.38 6.68 -32.96
CA VAL A 129 -37.89 7.95 -32.41
C VAL A 129 -36.61 8.31 -33.15
N SER A 130 -36.74 9.05 -34.26
CA SER A 130 -35.62 9.81 -34.81
C SER A 130 -35.33 10.98 -33.87
N LEU A 131 -34.28 10.84 -33.06
CA LEU A 131 -33.65 11.98 -32.39
C LEU A 131 -33.08 12.89 -33.48
N ASN A 132 -33.87 13.89 -33.88
CA ASN A 132 -33.40 14.99 -34.72
C ASN A 132 -32.20 15.63 -34.01
N GLN A 133 -31.03 15.49 -34.60
CA GLN A 133 -29.91 16.38 -34.32
C GLN A 133 -30.34 17.78 -34.75
N SER A 134 -30.57 18.66 -33.79
CA SER A 134 -30.64 20.10 -34.02
C SER A 134 -29.61 20.74 -33.08
N ASN A 135 -28.53 21.20 -33.73
CA ASN A 135 -27.48 22.13 -33.31
C ASN A 135 -27.19 22.30 -31.82
#